data_AF-A0A7J4IB80-F1
#
_entry.id   AF-A0A7J4IB80-F1
#
_cell.length_a   1.000
_cell.length_b   1.000
_cell.length_c   1.000
_cell.angle_alpha   90.00
_cell.angle_beta   90.00
_cell.angle_gamma   90.00
#
_symmetry.space_group_name_H-M   'P 1'
#
loop_
_entity.id
_entity.type
_entity.pdbx_description
1 polymer ?
#
loop_
_entity_poly.entity_id
_entity_poly.type
_entity_poly.pdbx_seq_one_letter_code
_entity_poly.pdbx_strand_id
1 'polypeptide(L)'
;RFIVRSLEAEGGVADVVGYEMASSAIRRIVRRGSDRIDESFLCETSDGSKVRIKPMLITKAVTNGAVHQALRKALISNVATQLKKYSFNELINEIITSKFQTAVKSDLKTIYPLKAVELTSLWLLHGAETGQASSDDGAVNAAKEAEVQQ
;
A
#
# COMPACT_ATOMS: atom_id res chain seq x y z
N ARG A 1 -7.13 5.58 8.57
CA ARG A 1 -7.21 6.80 9.41
C ARG A 1 -7.39 7.97 8.49
N PHE A 2 -8.39 8.79 8.77
CA PHE A 2 -8.74 9.95 7.97
C PHE A 2 -8.64 11.21 8.82
N ILE A 3 -8.30 12.34 8.20
CA ILE A 3 -8.41 13.67 8.81
C ILE A 3 -9.39 14.47 7.96
N VAL A 4 -10.33 15.13 8.63
CA VAL A 4 -11.31 16.01 7.96
C VAL A 4 -10.59 17.30 7.55
N ARG A 5 -10.67 17.65 6.26
CA ARG A 5 -10.07 18.87 5.69
C ARG A 5 -11.07 20.02 5.73
N SER A 6 -12.31 19.79 5.30
CA SER A 6 -13.36 20.81 5.25
C SER A 6 -14.71 20.21 5.59
N LEU A 7 -15.61 21.07 6.07
CA LEU A 7 -17.02 20.76 6.32
C LEU A 7 -17.86 21.60 5.35
N GLU A 8 -18.76 20.94 4.65
CA GLU A 8 -19.70 21.52 3.70
C GLU A 8 -21.14 21.32 4.21
N ALA A 9 -22.13 21.91 3.53
CA ALA A 9 -23.52 21.92 4.01
C ALA A 9 -24.15 20.52 4.13
N GLU A 10 -23.74 19.56 3.28
CA GLU A 10 -24.28 18.19 3.24
C GLU A 10 -23.22 17.10 3.50
N GLY A 11 -22.00 17.46 3.92
CA GLY A 11 -20.94 16.47 4.10
C GLY A 11 -19.61 17.06 4.57
N GLY A 12 -18.61 16.19 4.73
CA GLY A 12 -17.25 16.60 5.06
C GLY A 12 -16.24 15.94 4.13
N VAL A 13 -15.29 16.71 3.64
CA VAL A 13 -14.16 16.21 2.83
C VAL A 13 -13.07 15.75 3.79
N ALA A 14 -12.57 14.52 3.60
CA ALA A 14 -11.53 13.95 4.44
C ALA A 14 -10.41 13.32 3.62
N ASP A 15 -9.19 13.52 4.09
CA ASP A 15 -7.98 12.96 3.50
C ASP A 15 -7.54 11.70 4.23
N VAL A 16 -6.97 10.76 3.48
CA VAL A 16 -6.31 9.60 4.06
C VAL A 16 -4.95 10.03 4.63
N VAL A 17 -4.69 9.67 5.89
CA VAL A 17 -3.40 9.96 6.54
C VAL A 17 -2.58 8.69 6.77
N GLY A 18 -3.26 7.56 6.88
CA GLY A 18 -2.59 6.30 7.09
C GLY A 18 -3.52 5.13 7.27
N TYR A 19 -2.90 3.96 7.32
CA TYR A 19 -3.54 2.67 7.46
C TYR A 19 -2.92 1.95 8.66
N GLU A 20 -3.75 1.24 9.42
CA GLU A 20 -3.30 0.41 10.54
C GLU A 20 -4.16 -0.84 10.62
N MET A 21 -3.50 -1.98 10.71
CA MET A 21 -4.14 -3.27 10.82
C MET A 21 -4.54 -3.54 12.28
N ALA A 22 -5.75 -4.07 12.49
CA ALA A 22 -6.22 -4.37 13.84
C ALA A 22 -5.30 -5.38 14.54
N SER A 23 -4.92 -5.11 15.80
CA SER A 23 -4.04 -5.99 16.58
C SER A 23 -4.60 -7.42 16.75
N SER A 24 -5.94 -7.57 16.77
CA SER A 24 -6.61 -8.88 16.76
C SER A 24 -6.37 -9.66 15.47
N ALA A 25 -6.36 -9.00 14.31
CA ALA A 25 -6.05 -9.62 13.03
C ALA A 25 -4.59 -10.09 12.99
N ILE A 26 -3.65 -9.26 13.48
CA ILE A 26 -2.22 -9.62 13.55
C ILE A 26 -2.05 -10.88 14.41
N ARG A 27 -2.66 -10.88 15.61
CA ARG A 27 -2.63 -12.04 16.53
C ARG A 27 -3.25 -13.31 15.92
N ARG A 28 -4.23 -13.18 15.01
CA ARG A 28 -4.84 -14.33 14.35
C ARG A 28 -3.91 -15.00 13.35
N ILE A 29 -3.11 -14.22 12.63
CA ILE A 29 -2.20 -14.67 11.57
C ILE A 29 -0.94 -15.32 12.15
N VAL A 30 -0.34 -14.65 13.14
CA VAL A 30 0.88 -15.09 13.82
C VAL A 30 0.57 -16.33 14.66
N ARG A 31 1.27 -17.44 14.39
CA ARG A 31 1.10 -18.71 15.10
C ARG A 31 2.48 -19.30 15.45
N ARG A 32 2.50 -20.24 16.39
CA ARG A 32 3.71 -21.01 16.71
C ARG A 32 4.14 -21.86 15.51
N GLY A 33 5.44 -22.13 15.41
CA GLY A 33 6.02 -22.96 14.35
C GLY A 33 6.31 -22.21 13.04
N SER A 34 6.16 -20.89 13.01
CA SER A 34 6.52 -20.01 11.90
C SER A 34 7.29 -18.80 12.43
N ASP A 35 8.17 -18.25 11.60
CA ASP A 35 8.87 -17.01 11.91
C ASP A 35 8.06 -15.80 11.46
N ARG A 36 8.25 -14.70 12.19
CA ARG A 36 7.71 -13.39 11.89
C ARG A 36 8.87 -12.43 11.60
N ILE A 37 8.83 -11.79 10.44
CA ILE A 37 9.81 -10.78 10.03
C ILE A 37 9.07 -9.46 9.88
N ASP A 38 9.43 -8.45 10.69
CA ASP A 38 8.88 -7.10 10.62
C ASP A 38 9.97 -6.12 10.21
N GLU A 39 9.66 -5.27 9.23
CA GLU A 39 10.51 -4.15 8.87
C GLU A 39 9.78 -2.83 8.99
N SER A 40 10.55 -1.74 9.14
CA SER A 40 10.02 -0.40 9.04
C SER A 40 11.02 0.49 8.32
N PHE A 41 10.58 1.15 7.25
CA PHE A 41 11.41 2.06 6.48
C PHE A 41 10.57 3.16 5.83
N LEU A 42 11.26 4.17 5.32
CA LEU A 42 10.67 5.27 4.55
C LEU A 42 10.82 4.96 3.06
N CYS A 43 9.81 5.33 2.31
CA CYS A 43 9.74 5.14 0.87
C CYS A 43 8.88 6.24 0.24
N GLU A 44 8.98 6.34 -1.07
CA GLU A 44 8.30 7.33 -1.88
C GLU A 44 7.39 6.62 -2.88
N THR A 45 6.16 7.12 -3.01
CA THR A 45 5.17 6.66 -4.00
C THR A 45 5.40 7.32 -5.36
N SER A 46 4.65 6.91 -6.38
CA SER A 46 4.83 7.47 -7.74
C SER A 46 4.56 8.98 -7.83
N ASP A 47 3.70 9.49 -6.96
CA ASP A 47 3.30 10.90 -6.86
C ASP A 47 4.27 11.75 -6.01
N GLY A 48 5.38 11.18 -5.53
CA GLY A 48 6.35 11.88 -4.69
C GLY A 48 5.98 11.96 -3.21
N SER A 49 4.87 11.34 -2.78
CA SER A 49 4.49 11.32 -1.37
C SER A 49 5.45 10.46 -0.55
N LYS A 50 5.92 10.98 0.57
CA LYS A 50 6.81 10.27 1.49
C LYS A 50 6.00 9.50 2.51
N VAL A 51 6.15 8.19 2.54
CA VAL A 51 5.41 7.30 3.44
C VAL A 51 6.36 6.48 4.32
N ARG A 52 5.93 6.21 5.56
CA ARG A 52 6.55 5.21 6.42
C ARG A 52 5.72 3.94 6.41
N ILE A 53 6.32 2.85 5.98
CA ILE A 53 5.64 1.56 5.83
C ILE A 53 6.19 0.54 6.83
N LYS A 54 5.32 -0.36 7.31
CA LYS A 54 5.67 -1.47 8.19
C LYS A 54 5.18 -2.81 7.63
N PRO A 55 5.89 -3.41 6.67
CA PRO A 55 5.56 -4.74 6.18
C PRO A 55 5.93 -5.82 7.19
N MET A 56 5.10 -6.86 7.22
CA MET A 56 5.24 -8.05 8.04
C MET A 56 5.15 -9.30 7.15
N LEU A 57 6.10 -10.22 7.33
CA LEU A 57 6.10 -11.53 6.69
C LEU A 57 5.92 -12.62 7.73
N ILE A 58 5.17 -13.65 7.34
CA ILE A 58 5.03 -14.88 8.11
C ILE A 58 5.45 -16.06 7.22
N THR A 59 6.49 -16.76 7.64
CA THR A 59 6.99 -17.94 6.92
C THR A 59 6.06 -19.13 7.12
N LYS A 60 6.14 -20.15 6.25
CA LYS A 60 5.40 -21.40 6.47
C LYS A 60 5.92 -22.23 7.65
N ALA A 61 7.23 -22.22 7.89
CA ALA A 61 7.87 -22.90 9.01
C ALA A 61 9.04 -22.05 9.55
N VAL A 62 9.61 -22.45 10.69
CA VAL A 62 10.85 -21.85 11.21
C VAL A 62 11.95 -22.00 10.17
N THR A 63 12.68 -20.91 9.94
CA THR A 63 13.72 -20.74 8.94
C THR A 63 15.08 -20.57 9.60
N ASN A 64 16.14 -20.88 8.86
CA ASN A 64 17.50 -20.61 9.34
C ASN A 64 17.85 -19.12 9.19
N GLY A 65 18.91 -18.68 9.87
CA GLY A 65 19.31 -17.27 9.86
C GLY A 65 19.63 -16.73 8.46
N ALA A 66 20.19 -17.55 7.56
CA ALA A 66 20.52 -17.13 6.20
C ALA A 66 19.26 -16.81 5.37
N VAL A 67 18.25 -17.69 5.39
CA VAL A 67 16.96 -17.48 4.71
C VAL A 67 16.23 -16.28 5.30
N HIS A 68 16.25 -16.13 6.63
CA HIS A 68 15.64 -15.00 7.31
C HIS A 68 16.25 -13.66 6.84
N GLN A 69 17.58 -13.58 6.73
CA GLN A 69 18.27 -12.38 6.23
C GLN A 69 18.02 -12.14 4.73
N ALA A 70 17.96 -13.20 3.92
CA ALA A 70 17.64 -13.09 2.51
C ALA A 70 16.23 -12.52 2.29
N LEU A 71 15.23 -13.05 3.03
CA LEU A 71 13.85 -12.56 3.00
C LEU A 71 13.76 -11.10 3.44
N ARG A 72 14.48 -10.71 4.51
CA ARG A 72 14.51 -9.32 4.99
C ARG A 72 14.98 -8.34 3.91
N LYS A 73 16.10 -8.64 3.25
CA LYS A 73 16.65 -7.79 2.19
C LYS A 73 15.72 -7.72 0.98
N ALA A 74 15.20 -8.87 0.55
CA ALA A 74 14.31 -8.95 -0.59
C ALA A 74 12.97 -8.22 -0.32
N LEU A 75 12.45 -8.29 0.91
CA LEU A 75 11.24 -7.58 1.30
C LEU A 75 11.37 -6.07 1.10
N ILE A 76 12.45 -5.47 1.61
CA ILE A 76 12.68 -4.03 1.53
C ILE A 76 12.77 -3.62 0.06
N SER A 77 13.56 -4.34 -0.74
CA SER A 77 13.74 -4.06 -2.17
C SER A 77 12.42 -4.18 -2.96
N ASN A 78 11.67 -5.26 -2.76
CA ASN A 78 10.44 -5.53 -3.50
C ASN A 78 9.35 -4.52 -3.13
N VAL A 79 9.15 -4.26 -1.84
CA VAL A 79 8.18 -3.26 -1.38
C VAL A 79 8.52 -1.88 -1.91
N ALA A 80 9.78 -1.45 -1.83
CA ALA A 80 10.21 -0.16 -2.39
C ALA A 80 10.00 -0.07 -3.91
N THR A 81 10.17 -1.18 -4.64
CA THR A 81 9.95 -1.23 -6.10
C THR A 81 8.46 -1.21 -6.45
N GLN A 82 7.63 -1.95 -5.73
CA GLN A 82 6.18 -1.99 -5.98
C GLN A 82 5.51 -0.65 -5.65
N LEU A 83 5.97 0.03 -4.59
CA LEU A 83 5.42 1.33 -4.18
C LEU A 83 5.56 2.43 -5.24
N LYS A 84 6.65 2.40 -6.02
CA LYS A 84 6.88 3.36 -7.13
C LYS A 84 5.87 3.25 -8.27
N LYS A 85 5.02 2.22 -8.28
CA LYS A 85 4.00 2.00 -9.32
C LYS A 85 2.66 2.65 -9.00
N TYR A 86 2.43 3.03 -7.74
CA TYR A 86 1.12 3.48 -7.27
C TYR A 86 1.22 4.88 -6.67
N SER A 87 0.19 5.69 -6.92
CA SER A 87 -0.02 6.91 -6.13
C SER A 87 -0.43 6.56 -4.71
N PHE A 88 -0.36 7.52 -3.78
CA PHE A 88 -0.70 7.26 -2.38
C PHE A 88 -2.15 6.77 -2.20
N ASN A 89 -3.12 7.38 -2.89
CA ASN A 89 -4.53 7.01 -2.79
C ASN A 89 -4.81 5.62 -3.38
N GLU A 90 -4.23 5.31 -4.55
CA GLU A 90 -4.33 3.99 -5.17
C GLU A 90 -3.70 2.92 -4.29
N LEU A 91 -2.52 3.21 -3.72
CA LEU A 91 -1.83 2.30 -2.83
C LEU A 91 -2.72 1.90 -1.64
N ILE A 92 -3.41 2.85 -1.01
CA ILE A 92 -4.31 2.54 0.11
C ILE A 92 -5.42 1.58 -0.34
N ASN A 93 -6.04 1.81 -1.50
CA ASN A 93 -7.07 0.92 -2.05
C ASN A 93 -6.51 -0.49 -2.35
N GLU A 94 -5.31 -0.57 -2.92
CA GLU A 94 -4.64 -1.84 -3.23
C GLU A 94 -4.23 -2.61 -1.97
N ILE A 95 -3.90 -1.91 -0.88
CA ILE A 95 -3.61 -2.50 0.43
C ILE A 95 -4.89 -3.06 1.06
N ILE A 96 -5.98 -2.31 1.03
CA ILE A 96 -7.28 -2.75 1.57
C ILE A 96 -7.78 -3.99 0.82
N THR A 97 -7.61 -4.03 -0.51
CA THR A 97 -7.97 -5.17 -1.35
C THR A 97 -6.96 -6.33 -1.32
N SER A 98 -5.85 -6.19 -0.57
CA SER A 98 -4.78 -7.19 -0.43
C SER A 98 -4.02 -7.54 -1.72
N LYS A 99 -4.18 -6.75 -2.79
CA LYS A 99 -3.49 -6.98 -4.07
C LYS A 99 -2.00 -6.66 -3.98
N PHE A 100 -1.65 -5.56 -3.30
CA PHE A 100 -0.26 -5.19 -3.05
C PHE A 100 0.49 -6.32 -2.31
N GLN A 101 -0.11 -6.85 -1.26
CA GLN A 101 0.40 -7.95 -0.46
C GLN A 101 0.60 -9.22 -1.31
N THR A 102 -0.34 -9.51 -2.20
CA THR A 102 -0.28 -10.68 -3.09
C THR A 102 0.88 -10.56 -4.09
N ALA A 103 1.10 -9.39 -4.67
CA ALA A 103 2.23 -9.13 -5.57
C ALA A 103 3.58 -9.28 -4.85
N VAL A 104 3.73 -8.68 -3.66
CA VAL A 104 4.97 -8.83 -2.88
C VAL A 104 5.18 -10.30 -2.47
N LYS A 105 4.10 -11.03 -2.13
CA LYS A 105 4.17 -12.44 -1.78
C LYS A 105 4.61 -13.32 -2.95
N SER A 106 4.15 -13.06 -4.18
CA SER A 106 4.59 -13.81 -5.35
C SER A 106 6.09 -13.63 -5.62
N ASP A 107 6.60 -12.41 -5.47
CA ASP A 107 8.01 -12.10 -5.70
C ASP A 107 8.91 -12.81 -4.68
N LEU A 108 8.49 -12.84 -3.41
CA LEU A 108 9.26 -13.47 -2.32
C LEU A 108 9.15 -14.99 -2.27
N LYS A 109 8.14 -15.58 -2.92
CA LYS A 109 7.93 -17.03 -2.97
C LYS A 109 9.13 -17.78 -3.56
N THR A 110 9.89 -17.12 -4.43
CA THR A 110 11.13 -17.65 -5.04
C THR A 110 12.20 -17.97 -4.01
N ILE A 111 12.26 -17.23 -2.90
CA ILE A 111 13.25 -17.43 -1.83
C ILE A 111 12.77 -18.51 -0.86
N TYR A 112 11.52 -18.38 -0.37
CA TYR A 112 10.94 -19.30 0.58
C TYR A 112 9.42 -19.23 0.55
N PRO A 113 8.68 -20.36 0.74
CA PRO A 113 7.23 -20.33 0.79
C PRO A 113 6.71 -19.57 2.02
N LEU A 114 5.90 -18.55 1.78
CA LEU A 114 5.30 -17.70 2.82
C LEU A 114 3.86 -18.09 3.11
N LYS A 115 3.47 -17.97 4.39
CA LYS A 115 2.08 -18.12 4.85
C LYS A 115 1.29 -16.85 4.53
N ALA A 116 1.79 -15.71 4.98
CA ALA A 116 1.14 -14.41 4.80
C ALA A 116 2.18 -13.29 4.61
N VAL A 117 1.78 -12.26 3.88
CA VAL A 117 2.47 -10.98 3.75
C VAL A 117 1.42 -9.93 4.04
N GLU A 118 1.68 -9.06 5.00
CA GLU A 118 0.73 -8.04 5.41
C GLU A 118 1.43 -6.71 5.65
N LEU A 119 0.67 -5.63 5.59
CA LEU A 119 1.12 -4.32 6.05
C LEU A 119 0.51 -4.04 7.41
N THR A 120 1.36 -3.89 8.42
CA THR A 120 0.89 -3.62 9.78
C THR A 120 0.43 -2.17 9.92
N SER A 121 1.21 -1.25 9.37
CA SER A 121 0.84 0.17 9.36
C SER A 121 1.51 0.90 8.20
N LEU A 122 0.84 1.94 7.72
CA LEU A 122 1.35 2.88 6.74
C LEU A 122 0.98 4.30 7.19
N TRP A 123 1.95 5.21 7.17
CA TRP A 123 1.77 6.61 7.57
C TRP A 123 2.28 7.54 6.49
N LEU A 124 1.48 8.53 6.12
CA LEU A 124 1.94 9.66 5.32
C LEU A 124 2.79 10.60 6.19
N LEU A 125 4.00 10.93 5.73
CA LEU A 125 4.91 11.86 6.42
C LEU A 125 4.89 13.26 5.77
N HIS A 126 4.89 13.29 4.45
CA HIS A 126 4.69 14.49 3.65
C HIS A 126 3.82 14.11 2.46
N GLY A 127 2.71 14.84 2.29
CA GLY A 127 1.95 14.78 1.04
C GLY A 127 2.78 15.39 -0.08
N ALA A 128 2.55 14.94 -1.30
CA ALA A 128 3.11 15.59 -2.48
C ALA A 128 2.83 17.10 -2.43
N GLU A 129 3.89 17.92 -2.56
CA GLU A 129 3.72 19.36 -2.70
C GLU A 129 3.02 19.66 -4.03
N THR A 130 2.12 20.63 -3.99
CA THR A 130 0.98 20.81 -4.88
C THR A 130 1.38 21.02 -6.35
N GLY A 131 0.80 20.19 -7.23
CA GLY A 131 0.70 20.43 -8.67
C GLY A 131 -0.63 19.89 -9.19
N GLN A 132 -1.64 20.76 -9.26
CA GLN A 132 -2.94 20.65 -9.96
C GLN A 132 -3.62 19.27 -10.16
N ALA A 133 -4.83 19.19 -9.59
CA ALA A 133 -6.05 18.60 -10.17
C ALA A 133 -5.95 17.20 -10.83
N SER A 134 -6.18 16.15 -10.06
CA SER A 134 -6.98 15.03 -10.57
C SER A 134 -8.42 15.51 -10.66
N SER A 135 -8.79 15.96 -11.85
CA SER A 135 -10.17 16.09 -12.31
C SER A 135 -10.98 14.85 -11.91
N ASP A 136 -11.84 15.01 -10.90
CA ASP A 136 -13.07 14.21 -10.86
C ASP A 136 -13.94 14.65 -12.04
N ASP A 137 -14.66 13.67 -12.61
CA ASP A 137 -15.72 13.77 -13.62
C ASP A 137 -15.30 13.97 -15.09
N GLY A 138 -14.75 12.90 -15.67
CA GLY A 138 -14.60 12.70 -17.12
C GLY A 138 -15.52 11.61 -17.69
N ALA A 139 -16.81 11.62 -17.34
CA ALA A 139 -17.81 10.76 -18.00
C ALA A 139 -19.16 11.46 -18.22
N VAL A 140 -19.18 12.77 -18.49
CA VAL A 140 -20.34 13.45 -19.07
C VAL A 140 -19.90 14.60 -20.00
N ASN A 141 -19.46 14.26 -21.22
CA ASN A 141 -19.61 15.04 -22.47
C ASN A 141 -18.53 14.68 -23.51
N ALA A 142 -18.86 13.72 -24.38
CA ALA A 142 -18.21 13.55 -25.68
C ALA A 142 -19.16 12.83 -26.65
N ALA A 143 -20.22 13.52 -27.09
CA ALA A 143 -20.97 13.18 -28.30
C ALA A 143 -21.82 14.35 -28.84
N LYS A 144 -21.32 15.60 -28.72
CA LYS A 144 -21.84 16.75 -29.47
C LYS A 144 -20.69 17.46 -30.15
N GLU A 145 -20.29 16.90 -31.30
CA GLU A 145 -19.65 17.60 -32.42
C GLU A 145 -19.67 16.65 -33.63
N ALA A 146 -20.82 16.61 -34.30
CA ALA A 146 -20.95 16.18 -35.68
C ALA A 146 -22.13 16.95 -36.29
N GLU A 147 -21.99 18.27 -36.31
CA GLU A 147 -22.66 19.10 -37.30
C GLU A 147 -21.53 19.81 -38.05
N VAL A 148 -21.70 19.98 -39.36
CA VAL A 148 -20.73 20.48 -40.35
C VAL A 148 -19.84 19.39 -40.99
N GLN A 149 -20.44 18.55 -41.85
CA GLN A 149 -20.23 18.62 -43.31
C GLN A 149 -21.21 17.68 -44.06
N GLN A 150 -21.98 18.32 -44.96
CA GLN A 150 -22.99 17.83 -45.91
C GLN A 150 -24.41 17.60 -45.38
#